data_AF-A0A3E2VT81-F1
#
_entry.id   AF-A0A3E2VT81-F1
#
_cell.length_a   1.000
_cell.length_b   1.000
_cell.length_c   1.000
_cell.angle_alpha   90.00
_cell.angle_beta   90.00
_cell.angle_gamma   90.00
#
_symmetry.space_group_name_H-M   'P 1'
#
loop_
_entity.id
_entity.type
_entity.pdbx_description
1 polymer ?
#
loop_
_entity_poly.entity_id
_entity_poly.type
_entity_poly.pdbx_seq_one_letter_code
_entity_poly.pdbx_strand_id
1 'polypeptide(L)'
;MITYPQYRNCGGSLDEYEFGQLEPGVCRLIDSYIKNNIPYWKVRKLSEYDIDFSDIITMQVDFIAENGGKAALNGNSDFNIAAVTTKGFNYQMKGKQVPMFNNVPLSPMMVTELRDQLRQAGLLTMCL
;
A
#
# COMPACT_ATOMS: atom_id res chain seq x y z
N MET A 1 -4.69 -6.48 8.08
CA MET A 1 -4.52 -7.49 9.14
C MET A 1 -4.22 -8.80 8.48
N ILE A 2 -2.94 -8.97 8.15
CA ILE A 2 -2.39 -10.25 7.72
C ILE A 2 -1.40 -10.74 8.77
N THR A 3 -1.28 -12.04 8.90
CA THR A 3 -0.29 -12.66 9.78
C THR A 3 1.06 -12.73 9.06
N TYR A 4 2.15 -12.79 9.81
CA TYR A 4 3.49 -12.93 9.22
C TYR A 4 3.62 -14.15 8.29
N PRO A 5 3.08 -15.34 8.62
CA PRO A 5 3.06 -16.47 7.68
C PRO A 5 2.33 -16.18 6.36
N GLN A 6 1.20 -15.46 6.39
CA GLN A 6 0.48 -15.06 5.17
C GLN A 6 1.31 -14.08 4.35
N TYR A 7 1.92 -13.08 5.00
CA TYR A 7 2.83 -12.14 4.37
C TYR A 7 4.00 -12.85 3.65
N ARG A 8 4.61 -13.84 4.31
CA ARG A 8 5.67 -14.66 3.69
C ARG A 8 5.17 -15.50 2.52
N ASN A 9 3.95 -16.04 2.59
CA ASN A 9 3.32 -16.78 1.49
C ASN A 9 3.04 -15.88 0.27
N CYS A 10 2.72 -14.60 0.48
CA CYS A 10 2.55 -13.59 -0.56
C CYS A 10 3.88 -13.07 -1.14
N GLY A 11 5.02 -13.64 -0.73
CA GLY A 11 6.35 -13.26 -1.22
C GLY A 11 7.06 -12.18 -0.40
N GLY A 12 6.53 -11.83 0.77
CA GLY A 12 7.12 -10.86 1.69
C GLY A 12 8.56 -11.19 2.07
N SER A 13 9.41 -10.18 2.05
CA SER A 13 10.87 -10.33 2.21
C SER A 13 11.41 -9.94 3.59
N LEU A 14 10.62 -9.21 4.39
CA LEU A 14 11.03 -8.69 5.69
C LEU A 14 11.02 -9.77 6.78
N ASP A 15 11.74 -9.48 7.87
CA ASP A 15 11.63 -10.25 9.10
C ASP A 15 10.35 -9.92 9.88
N GLU A 16 9.99 -10.80 10.82
CA GLU A 16 8.75 -10.70 11.58
C GLU A 16 8.67 -9.43 12.44
N TYR A 17 9.81 -8.94 12.95
CA TYR A 17 9.84 -7.74 13.77
C TYR A 17 9.60 -6.49 12.92
N GLU A 18 10.30 -6.36 11.79
CA GLU A 18 10.08 -5.26 10.85
C GLU A 18 8.65 -5.24 10.30
N PHE A 19 8.15 -6.41 9.88
CA PHE A 19 6.77 -6.59 9.45
C PHE A 19 5.78 -6.13 10.53
N GLY A 20 5.97 -6.58 11.78
CA GLY A 20 5.07 -6.23 12.89
C GLY A 20 5.06 -4.73 13.24
N GLN A 21 6.12 -3.99 12.92
CA GLN A 21 6.16 -2.53 13.09
C GLN A 21 5.43 -1.79 11.95
N LEU A 22 5.47 -2.31 10.73
CA LEU A 22 4.95 -1.64 9.53
C LEU A 22 3.49 -1.99 9.23
N GLU A 23 3.10 -3.26 9.39
CA GLU A 23 1.78 -3.77 9.03
C GLU A 23 0.62 -2.94 9.61
N PRO A 24 0.62 -2.56 10.91
CA PRO A 24 -0.50 -1.81 11.47
C PRO A 24 -0.64 -0.42 10.86
N GLY A 25 0.49 0.23 10.53
CA GLY A 25 0.50 1.53 9.89
C GLY A 25 0.04 1.46 8.44
N VAL A 26 0.51 0.46 7.70
CA VAL A 26 0.10 0.20 6.32
C VAL A 26 -1.39 -0.13 6.23
N CYS A 27 -1.92 -0.93 7.13
CA CYS A 27 -3.36 -1.22 7.16
C CYS A 27 -4.22 0.02 7.40
N ARG A 28 -3.79 0.92 8.30
CA ARG A 28 -4.47 2.20 8.52
C ARG A 28 -4.39 3.11 7.30
N LEU A 29 -3.27 3.09 6.60
CA LEU A 29 -3.06 3.86 5.37
C LEU A 29 -4.02 3.39 4.26
N ILE A 30 -4.11 2.08 4.04
CA ILE A 30 -5.02 1.48 3.05
C ILE A 30 -6.48 1.74 3.43
N ASP A 31 -6.86 1.55 4.69
CA ASP A 31 -8.22 1.84 5.18
C ASP A 31 -8.60 3.31 4.93
N SER A 32 -7.69 4.24 5.24
CA SER A 32 -7.90 5.67 5.01
C SER A 32 -7.99 6.01 3.52
N TYR A 33 -7.16 5.36 2.69
CA TYR A 33 -7.20 5.52 1.24
C TYR A 33 -8.53 5.05 0.66
N ILE A 34 -9.01 3.87 1.06
CA ILE A 34 -10.32 3.34 0.64
C ILE A 34 -11.42 4.32 1.03
N LYS A 35 -11.47 4.74 2.30
CA LYS A 35 -12.46 5.70 2.82
C LYS A 35 -12.48 7.03 2.09
N ASN A 36 -11.34 7.48 1.59
CA ASN A 36 -11.24 8.72 0.81
C ASN A 36 -11.73 8.54 -0.64
N ASN A 37 -11.61 7.33 -1.19
CA ASN A 37 -11.91 7.05 -2.59
C ASN A 37 -13.33 6.52 -2.84
N ILE A 38 -14.06 6.10 -1.81
CA ILE A 38 -15.43 5.61 -1.94
C ILE A 38 -16.41 6.54 -1.23
N PRO A 39 -17.68 6.61 -1.70
CA PRO A 39 -18.71 7.38 -1.00
C PRO A 39 -18.92 6.88 0.44
N TYR A 40 -19.18 7.79 1.38
CA TYR A 40 -19.30 7.47 2.80
C TYR A 40 -20.33 6.36 3.11
N TRP A 41 -21.39 6.25 2.31
CA TRP A 41 -22.44 5.22 2.45
C TRP A 41 -22.02 3.83 1.95
N LYS A 42 -20.91 3.71 1.21
CA LYS A 42 -20.30 2.44 0.81
C LYS A 42 -19.10 2.05 1.70
N VAL A 43 -18.73 2.90 2.65
CA VAL A 43 -17.66 2.61 3.60
C VAL A 43 -18.08 1.47 4.53
N ARG A 44 -17.25 0.44 4.58
CA ARG A 44 -17.39 -0.76 5.39
C ARG A 44 -16.06 -1.02 6.09
N LYS A 45 -16.03 -1.95 7.04
CA LYS A 45 -14.75 -2.39 7.60
C LYS A 45 -13.96 -3.15 6.52
N LEU A 46 -12.63 -3.12 6.59
CA LEU A 46 -11.76 -3.86 5.67
C LEU A 46 -12.16 -5.35 5.53
N SER A 47 -12.54 -6.00 6.64
CA SER A 47 -12.99 -7.40 6.66
C SER A 47 -14.34 -7.67 5.98
N GLU A 48 -15.11 -6.63 5.65
CA GLU A 48 -16.46 -6.74 5.10
C GLU A 48 -16.49 -6.53 3.58
N TYR A 49 -15.34 -6.29 2.96
CA TYR A 49 -15.27 -5.99 1.53
C TYR A 49 -15.27 -7.19 0.60
N ASP A 50 -15.23 -8.43 1.11
CA ASP A 50 -15.07 -9.66 0.32
C ASP A 50 -13.91 -9.58 -0.69
N ILE A 51 -12.89 -8.78 -0.35
CA ILE A 51 -11.65 -8.59 -1.09
C ILE A 51 -10.52 -9.15 -0.25
N ASP A 52 -9.67 -9.98 -0.85
CA ASP A 52 -8.42 -10.39 -0.22
C ASP A 52 -7.39 -9.25 -0.37
N PHE A 53 -7.09 -8.58 0.74
CA PHE A 53 -6.10 -7.52 0.78
C PHE A 53 -4.68 -8.03 1.05
N SER A 54 -4.45 -9.34 1.14
CA SER A 54 -3.15 -9.88 1.58
C SER A 54 -2.00 -9.47 0.68
N ASP A 55 -2.18 -9.59 -0.63
CA ASP A 55 -1.19 -9.16 -1.62
C ASP A 55 -1.00 -7.63 -1.61
N ILE A 56 -2.11 -6.88 -1.52
CA ILE A 56 -2.12 -5.40 -1.48
C ILE A 56 -1.32 -4.90 -0.27
N ILE A 57 -1.54 -5.49 0.91
CA ILE A 57 -0.85 -5.14 2.15
C ILE A 57 0.62 -5.52 2.03
N THR A 58 0.94 -6.71 1.52
CA THR A 58 2.33 -7.18 1.32
C THR A 58 3.11 -6.23 0.41
N MET A 59 2.55 -5.85 -0.74
CA MET A 59 3.16 -4.92 -1.68
C MET A 59 3.46 -3.55 -1.05
N GLN A 60 2.53 -3.03 -0.23
CA GLN A 60 2.74 -1.74 0.42
C GLN A 60 3.73 -1.81 1.58
N VAL A 61 3.75 -2.91 2.34
CA VAL A 61 4.71 -3.14 3.42
C VAL A 61 6.14 -3.18 2.86
N ASP A 62 6.38 -3.98 1.82
CA ASP A 62 7.69 -4.08 1.18
C ASP A 62 8.13 -2.73 0.60
N PHE A 63 7.21 -2.05 -0.08
CA PHE A 63 7.50 -0.74 -0.65
C PHE A 63 7.87 0.28 0.42
N ILE A 64 7.13 0.35 1.54
CA ILE A 64 7.46 1.27 2.63
C ILE A 64 8.80 0.92 3.25
N ALA A 65 9.11 -0.37 3.46
CA ALA A 65 10.39 -0.80 4.01
C ALA A 65 11.57 -0.35 3.13
N GLU A 66 11.47 -0.54 1.81
CA GLU A 66 12.49 -0.10 0.85
C GLU A 66 12.63 1.43 0.77
N ASN A 67 11.59 2.16 1.14
CA ASN A 67 11.51 3.61 1.02
C ASN A 67 11.71 4.36 2.36
N GLY A 68 12.33 3.73 3.36
CA GLY A 68 12.63 4.39 4.65
C GLY A 68 11.77 3.93 5.83
N GLY A 69 11.05 2.82 5.66
CA GLY A 69 10.38 2.07 6.71
C GLY A 69 9.45 2.93 7.57
N LYS A 70 9.62 2.84 8.89
CA LYS A 70 8.72 3.51 9.85
C LYS A 70 8.73 5.03 9.71
N ALA A 71 9.83 5.64 9.28
CA ALA A 71 9.90 7.08 9.06
C ALA A 71 8.97 7.51 7.91
N ALA A 72 8.87 6.69 6.86
CA ALA A 72 8.01 6.95 5.71
C ALA A 72 6.52 7.00 6.07
N LEU A 73 6.09 6.18 7.04
CA LEU A 73 4.71 6.16 7.55
C LEU A 73 4.34 7.41 8.36
N ASN A 74 5.32 8.12 8.92
CA ASN A 74 5.09 9.31 9.73
C ASN A 74 5.06 10.61 8.91
N GLY A 75 5.20 10.55 7.58
CA GLY A 75 5.18 11.72 6.70
C GLY A 75 6.32 12.72 6.91
N ASN A 76 7.30 12.36 7.75
CA ASN A 76 8.47 13.19 8.12
C ASN A 76 9.75 12.79 7.37
N SER A 77 9.68 11.82 6.47
CA SER A 77 10.82 11.46 5.62
C SER A 77 10.95 12.49 4.51
N ASP A 78 12.04 13.25 4.54
CA ASP A 78 12.52 14.05 3.42
C ASP A 78 12.82 13.08 2.25
N PHE A 79 11.78 12.82 1.46
CA PHE A 79 11.74 11.72 0.50
C PHE A 79 12.54 12.09 -0.75
N ASN A 80 13.85 11.87 -0.70
CA ASN A 80 14.71 12.00 -1.87
C ASN A 80 14.65 10.70 -2.70
N ILE A 81 13.51 10.46 -3.37
CA ILE A 81 13.32 9.31 -4.27
C ILE A 81 14.12 9.56 -5.56
N ALA A 82 15.44 9.34 -5.52
CA ALA A 82 16.28 9.46 -6.70
C ALA A 82 16.38 8.14 -7.50
N ALA A 83 16.19 6.98 -6.87
CA ALA A 83 16.09 5.68 -7.54
C ALA A 83 15.67 4.61 -6.53
N VAL A 84 14.66 3.81 -6.87
CA VAL A 84 14.37 2.54 -6.19
C VAL A 84 15.00 1.43 -7.04
N THR A 85 15.94 0.70 -6.45
CA THR A 85 16.55 -0.48 -7.07
C THR A 85 15.98 -1.72 -6.39
N THR A 86 14.84 -2.20 -6.89
CA THR A 86 14.42 -3.58 -6.62
C THR A 86 15.30 -4.50 -7.47
N LYS A 87 15.81 -5.59 -6.87
CA LYS A 87 16.66 -6.59 -7.55
C LYS A 87 15.93 -7.16 -8.78
N GLY A 88 16.18 -6.56 -9.95
CA GLY A 88 15.65 -6.99 -11.24
C GLY A 88 15.01 -5.90 -12.09
N PHE A 89 14.55 -4.77 -11.52
CA PHE A 89 13.95 -3.67 -12.28
C PHE A 89 14.34 -2.32 -11.68
N ASN A 90 15.12 -1.53 -12.44
CA ASN A 90 15.45 -0.16 -12.08
C ASN A 90 14.31 0.77 -12.54
N TYR A 91 13.39 1.11 -11.64
CA TYR A 91 12.39 2.14 -11.92
C TYR A 91 13.03 3.52 -11.74
N GLN A 92 13.66 4.03 -12.80
CA GLN A 92 13.94 5.46 -12.92
C GLN A 92 12.65 6.17 -13.36
N MET A 93 11.84 6.62 -12.40
CA MET A 93 10.74 7.54 -12.69
C MET A 93 11.30 8.92 -13.03
N LYS A 94 11.77 9.10 -14.27
CA LYS A 94 11.92 10.43 -14.87
C LYS A 94 10.55 11.11 -14.89
N GLY A 95 10.30 11.98 -13.91
CA GLY A 95 9.21 12.97 -13.96
C GLY A 95 7.80 12.50 -13.59
N LYS A 96 7.60 11.29 -13.05
CA LYS A 96 6.32 10.89 -12.43
C LYS A 96 6.49 10.82 -10.92
N GLN A 97 5.84 11.73 -10.20
CA GLN A 97 5.80 11.71 -8.74
C GLN A 97 5.22 10.37 -8.28
N VAL A 98 5.90 9.71 -7.33
CA VAL A 98 5.35 8.55 -6.63
C VAL A 98 4.02 8.99 -6.00
N PRO A 99 2.93 8.24 -6.18
CA PRO A 99 1.64 8.62 -5.61
C PRO A 99 1.79 8.70 -4.09
N MET A 100 1.49 9.87 -3.52
CA MET A 100 1.52 10.09 -2.08
C MET A 100 0.10 10.20 -1.54
N PHE A 101 -0.13 9.65 -0.36
CA PHE A 101 -1.37 9.83 0.38
C PHE A 101 -1.03 10.21 1.81
N ASN A 102 -1.51 11.38 2.25
CA ASN A 102 -1.15 11.97 3.55
C ASN A 102 0.37 12.05 3.79
N ASN A 103 1.14 12.46 2.78
CA ASN A 103 2.62 12.51 2.79
C ASN A 103 3.32 11.16 2.99
N VAL A 104 2.60 10.05 2.88
CA VAL A 104 3.16 8.69 2.87
C VAL A 104 3.18 8.18 1.42
N PRO A 105 4.29 7.62 0.93
CA PRO A 105 4.34 7.14 -0.44
C PRO A 105 3.57 5.83 -0.58
N LEU A 106 2.85 5.69 -1.68
CA LEU A 106 2.12 4.48 -2.04
C LEU A 106 2.84 3.76 -3.17
N SER A 107 2.87 2.44 -3.08
CA SER A 107 3.30 1.59 -4.19
C SER A 107 2.36 1.81 -5.37
N PRO A 108 2.86 2.21 -6.55
CA PRO A 108 2.02 2.37 -7.74
C PRO A 108 1.27 1.10 -8.12
N MET A 109 1.91 -0.06 -7.92
CA MET A 109 1.30 -1.38 -8.17
C MET A 109 0.17 -1.66 -7.19
N MET A 110 0.39 -1.39 -5.90
CA MET A 110 -0.65 -1.53 -4.89
C MET A 110 -1.86 -0.65 -5.19
N VAL A 111 -1.64 0.61 -5.59
CA VAL A 111 -2.74 1.53 -5.92
C VAL A 111 -3.53 1.03 -7.12
N THR A 112 -2.87 0.53 -8.17
CA THR A 112 -3.55 -0.04 -9.34
C THR A 112 -4.41 -1.24 -8.94
N GLU A 113 -3.82 -2.23 -8.25
CA GLU A 113 -4.52 -3.44 -7.83
C GLU A 113 -5.68 -3.14 -6.88
N LEU A 114 -5.47 -2.28 -5.88
CA LEU A 114 -6.51 -1.86 -4.96
C LEU A 114 -7.68 -1.20 -5.71
N ARG A 115 -7.40 -0.32 -6.68
CA ARG A 115 -8.45 0.33 -7.46
C ARG A 115 -9.16 -0.65 -8.38
N ASP A 116 -8.48 -1.65 -8.91
CA ASP A 116 -9.09 -2.69 -9.74
C ASP A 116 -10.01 -3.59 -8.89
N GLN A 117 -9.56 -4.03 -7.72
CA GLN A 117 -10.37 -4.79 -6.77
C GLN A 117 -11.61 -4.01 -6.29
N LEU A 118 -11.44 -2.74 -5.91
CA LEU A 118 -12.55 -1.87 -5.52
C LEU A 118 -13.52 -1.59 -6.69
N ARG A 119 -13.04 -1.56 -7.94
CA ARG A 119 -13.89 -1.44 -9.13
C ARG A 119 -14.68 -2.72 -9.38
N GLN A 120 -14.03 -3.89 -9.31
CA GLN A 120 -14.70 -5.19 -9.44
C GLN A 120 -15.79 -5.37 -8.38
N ALA A 121 -15.55 -4.91 -7.16
CA ALA A 121 -16.53 -4.89 -6.09
C ALA A 121 -17.64 -3.82 -6.24
N GLY A 122 -17.63 -3.00 -7.29
CA GLY A 122 -18.63 -1.95 -7.53
C GLY A 122 -18.56 -0.77 -6.53
N LEU A 123 -17.43 -0.63 -5.83
CA LEU A 123 -17.22 0.40 -4.81
C LEU A 123 -16.72 1.70 -5.41
N LEU A 124 -15.89 1.59 -6.46
CA LEU A 124 -15.47 2.70 -7.30
C LEU A 124 -16.36 2.81 -8.54
N THR A 125 -17.03 3.94 -8.69
CA THR A 125 -17.62 4.33 -9.99
C THR A 125 -16.50 4.76 -10.92
N MET A 126 -16.49 4.25 -12.16
CA MET A 126 -15.66 4.87 -13.21
C MET A 126 -16.04 6.34 -13.30
N CYS A 127 -15.08 7.25 -13.10
CA CYS A 127 -15.17 8.51 -13.79
C CYS A 127 -14.92 8.18 -15.27
N LEU A 128 -16.02 8.04 -16.03
CA LEU A 128 -16.01 8.02 -17.49
C LEU A 128 -15.44 9.33 -18.03
#